data_AF-A0A673WDH0-F1
#
_entry.id   AF-A0A673WDH0-F1
#
_cell.length_a   1.000
_cell.length_b   1.000
_cell.length_c   1.000
_cell.angle_alpha   90.00
_cell.angle_beta   90.00
_cell.angle_gamma   90.00
#
_symmetry.space_group_name_H-M   'P 1'
#
loop_
_entity.id
_entity.type
_entity.pdbx_description
1 polymer ?
#
loop_
_entity_poly.entity_id
_entity_poly.type
_entity_poly.pdbx_seq_one_letter_code
_entity_poly.pdbx_strand_id
1 'polypeptide(L)'
;CHTYITVKNSKESFHFINEPKTWREAQSYCREYYTDLACVRNQAQNHEVVTVAAANEGWIGLFRDSWKWSDGSNSSFTYWIKEKPNNFEGNQDCASTRLNNLGRWDDMQCYINSPFFCYGVLVKKTQQVVRVKLTRKDQDMDLTDPAIQEAILQQIRKELREKGMSDDVKLRWKKQPDGKIFHKEEKEKM
;
A
#
# COMPACT_ATOMS: atom_id res chain seq x y z
N CYS A 1 13.96 17.17 -27.78
CA CYS A 1 13.41 16.09 -26.94
C CYS A 1 14.29 15.94 -25.71
N HIS A 2 13.82 16.37 -24.55
CA HIS A 2 14.51 16.10 -23.28
C HIS A 2 13.77 14.96 -22.61
N THR A 3 14.35 13.76 -22.64
CA THR A 3 13.87 12.64 -21.84
C THR A 3 14.64 12.68 -20.53
N TYR A 4 13.96 13.06 -19.46
CA TYR A 4 14.54 12.98 -18.11
C TYR A 4 14.43 11.54 -17.64
N ILE A 5 15.57 10.89 -17.40
CA ILE A 5 15.62 9.64 -16.63
C ILE A 5 15.61 10.05 -15.16
N THR A 6 14.49 9.88 -14.48
CA THR A 6 14.42 9.98 -13.02
C THR A 6 15.00 8.71 -12.41
N VAL A 7 16.29 8.75 -12.07
CA VAL A 7 16.88 7.76 -11.16
C VAL A 7 16.34 8.04 -9.76
N LYS A 8 15.24 7.38 -9.37
CA LYS A 8 14.80 7.36 -7.96
C LYS A 8 15.79 6.52 -7.17
N ASN A 9 16.85 7.16 -6.68
CA ASN A 9 17.79 6.55 -5.75
C ASN A 9 17.18 6.54 -4.33
N SER A 10 16.03 5.90 -4.17
CA SER A 10 15.51 5.52 -2.85
C SER A 10 16.02 4.12 -2.58
N LYS A 11 16.91 3.96 -1.60
CA LYS A 11 17.31 2.64 -1.11
C LYS A 11 16.03 1.94 -0.66
N GLU A 12 15.53 1.00 -1.46
CA GLU A 12 14.41 0.14 -1.10
C GLU A 12 14.80 -0.60 0.18
N SER A 13 14.04 -0.41 1.26
CA SER A 13 14.25 -1.09 2.54
C SER A 13 13.19 -2.15 2.76
N PHE A 14 13.54 -3.25 3.40
CA PHE A 14 12.59 -4.27 3.84
C PHE A 14 12.03 -3.97 5.23
N HIS A 15 10.76 -4.31 5.45
CA HIS A 15 10.05 -4.09 6.72
C HIS A 15 9.33 -5.36 7.12
N PHE A 16 9.62 -5.88 8.31
CA PHE A 16 8.89 -7.01 8.88
C PHE A 16 7.62 -6.54 9.57
N ILE A 17 6.48 -7.15 9.20
CA ILE A 17 5.18 -6.85 9.78
C ILE A 17 4.70 -8.08 10.55
N ASN A 18 4.67 -7.94 11.88
CA ASN A 18 4.25 -9.00 12.80
C ASN A 18 2.72 -9.05 12.95
N GLU A 19 2.00 -9.13 11.83
CA GLU A 19 0.55 -9.30 11.81
C GLU A 19 0.20 -10.54 10.99
N PRO A 20 -0.54 -11.53 11.54
CA PRO A 20 -0.91 -12.72 10.79
C PRO A 20 -1.98 -12.38 9.75
N LYS A 21 -1.67 -12.57 8.47
CA LYS A 21 -2.58 -12.32 7.33
C LYS A 21 -2.42 -13.39 6.26
N THR A 22 -3.47 -13.61 5.47
CA THR A 22 -3.35 -14.36 4.21
C THR A 22 -2.42 -13.62 3.25
N TRP A 23 -1.84 -14.32 2.27
CA TRP A 23 -0.90 -13.70 1.33
C TRP A 23 -1.50 -12.47 0.61
N ARG A 24 -2.77 -12.55 0.21
CA ARG A 24 -3.48 -11.46 -0.48
C ARG A 24 -3.75 -10.26 0.43
N GLU A 25 -4.07 -10.50 1.70
CA GLU A 25 -4.26 -9.44 2.70
C GLU A 25 -2.92 -8.78 3.05
N ALA A 26 -1.85 -9.56 3.16
CA ALA A 26 -0.49 -9.06 3.35
C ALA A 26 -0.04 -8.17 2.17
N GLN A 27 -0.28 -8.60 0.92
CA GLN A 27 -0.06 -7.78 -0.27
C GLN A 27 -0.84 -6.46 -0.22
N SER A 28 -2.12 -6.53 0.15
CA SER A 28 -2.96 -5.34 0.25
C SER A 28 -2.44 -4.37 1.31
N TYR A 29 -2.00 -4.89 2.46
CA TYR A 29 -1.36 -4.10 3.51
C TYR A 29 -0.07 -3.44 3.00
N CYS A 30 0.81 -4.20 2.35
CA CYS A 30 2.07 -3.63 1.86
C CYS A 30 1.83 -2.55 0.80
N ARG A 31 0.84 -2.71 -0.09
CA ARG A 31 0.47 -1.66 -1.05
C ARG A 31 -0.23 -0.47 -0.40
N GLU A 32 -0.80 -0.66 0.78
CA GLU A 32 -1.45 0.40 1.54
C GLU A 32 -0.43 1.29 2.28
N TYR A 33 0.65 0.70 2.80
CA TYR A 33 1.61 1.37 3.69
C TYR A 33 3.04 1.45 3.14
N TYR A 34 3.36 0.71 2.08
CA TYR A 34 4.68 0.58 1.46
C TYR A 34 4.51 0.47 -0.06
N THR A 35 5.48 -0.14 -0.77
CA THR A 35 5.37 -0.39 -2.22
C THR A 35 4.60 -1.68 -2.51
N ASP A 36 5.09 -2.83 -2.04
CA ASP A 36 4.42 -4.14 -2.16
C ASP A 36 5.04 -5.14 -1.16
N LEU A 37 4.59 -6.39 -1.16
CA LEU A 37 5.30 -7.50 -0.51
C LEU A 37 6.74 -7.59 -1.02
N ALA A 38 7.66 -8.01 -0.16
CA ALA A 38 9.09 -8.05 -0.42
C ALA A 38 9.42 -8.78 -1.73
N CYS A 39 10.06 -8.05 -2.66
CA CYS A 39 10.68 -8.60 -3.85
C CYS A 39 12.17 -8.84 -3.60
N VAL A 40 12.64 -10.08 -3.73
CA VAL A 40 14.03 -10.46 -3.46
C VAL A 40 14.75 -10.75 -4.78
N ARG A 41 15.59 -9.82 -5.22
CA ARG A 41 16.21 -9.85 -6.55
C ARG A 41 17.64 -10.40 -6.56
N ASN A 42 18.24 -10.59 -5.39
CA ASN A 42 19.58 -11.14 -5.23
C ASN A 42 19.83 -11.59 -3.79
N GLN A 43 20.98 -12.25 -3.58
CA GLN A 43 21.39 -12.77 -2.28
C GLN A 43 21.52 -11.68 -1.20
N ALA A 44 21.97 -10.48 -1.55
CA ALA A 44 22.15 -9.39 -0.59
C ALA A 44 20.79 -8.90 -0.05
N GLN A 45 19.78 -8.78 -0.92
CA GLN A 45 18.41 -8.48 -0.51
C GLN A 45 17.80 -9.61 0.34
N ASN A 46 18.09 -10.88 0.02
CA ASN A 46 17.63 -11.99 0.85
C ASN A 46 18.23 -11.90 2.26
N HIS A 47 19.51 -11.55 2.36
CA HIS A 47 20.18 -11.34 3.64
C HIS A 47 19.57 -10.15 4.41
N GLU A 48 19.17 -9.08 3.72
CA GLU A 48 18.48 -7.94 4.35
C GLU A 48 17.10 -8.36 4.92
N VAL A 49 16.30 -9.12 4.16
CA VAL A 49 15.03 -9.70 4.63
C VAL A 49 15.26 -10.54 5.89
N VAL A 50 16.26 -11.42 5.89
CA VAL A 50 16.64 -12.24 7.07
C VAL A 50 17.04 -11.36 8.27
N THR A 51 17.73 -10.26 8.02
CA THR A 51 18.20 -9.35 9.07
C THR A 51 17.02 -8.63 9.74
N VAL A 52 16.08 -8.09 8.96
CA VAL A 52 14.90 -7.37 9.49
C VAL A 52 13.88 -8.30 10.14
N ALA A 53 13.91 -9.59 9.79
CA ALA A 53 13.00 -10.59 10.31
C ALA A 53 13.19 -10.90 11.81
N ALA A 54 14.37 -10.61 12.38
CA ALA A 54 14.68 -10.84 13.79
C ALA A 54 14.22 -12.22 14.31
N ALA A 55 14.60 -13.28 13.60
CA ALA A 55 14.24 -14.68 13.88
C ALA A 55 12.80 -15.13 13.52
N ASN A 56 12.02 -14.32 12.80
CA ASN A 56 10.67 -14.67 12.32
C ASN A 56 10.60 -15.05 10.84
N GLU A 57 9.61 -15.86 10.46
CA GLU A 57 9.30 -16.20 9.06
C GLU A 57 8.07 -15.44 8.56
N GLY A 58 7.86 -15.43 7.24
CA GLY A 58 6.72 -14.72 6.68
C GLY A 58 6.66 -14.63 5.17
N TRP A 59 5.51 -14.16 4.68
CA TRP A 59 5.22 -14.00 3.26
C TRP A 59 6.18 -13.03 2.57
N ILE A 60 6.56 -13.39 1.35
CA ILE A 60 7.23 -12.52 0.37
C ILE A 60 6.35 -12.40 -0.87
N GLY A 61 6.70 -11.48 -1.79
CA GLY A 61 5.87 -11.15 -2.95
C GLY A 61 5.84 -12.19 -4.06
N LEU A 62 6.42 -13.38 -3.86
CA LEU A 62 6.55 -14.41 -4.89
C LEU A 62 5.36 -15.38 -4.84
N PHE A 63 4.70 -15.60 -5.99
CA PHE A 63 3.51 -16.44 -6.11
C PHE A 63 3.47 -17.26 -7.41
N ARG A 64 2.71 -18.36 -7.42
CA ARG A 64 2.64 -19.34 -8.51
C ARG A 64 1.72 -18.86 -9.64
N ASP A 65 2.30 -18.06 -10.53
CA ASP A 65 1.87 -17.85 -11.91
C ASP A 65 3.15 -17.83 -12.75
N SER A 66 3.74 -19.01 -12.96
CA SER A 66 5.14 -19.15 -13.39
C SER A 66 6.16 -18.47 -12.47
N TRP A 67 5.88 -18.40 -11.16
CA TRP A 67 6.70 -17.74 -10.14
C TRP A 67 7.04 -16.28 -10.46
N LYS A 68 6.02 -15.42 -10.34
CA LYS A 68 6.13 -13.98 -10.56
C LYS A 68 6.17 -13.23 -9.24
N TRP A 69 6.79 -12.05 -9.28
CA TRP A 69 6.75 -11.10 -8.17
C TRP A 69 5.49 -10.25 -8.25
N SER A 70 4.89 -10.00 -7.09
CA SER A 70 3.63 -9.26 -6.93
C SER A 70 3.71 -7.81 -7.40
N ASP A 71 4.89 -7.21 -7.34
CA ASP A 71 5.20 -5.87 -7.83
C ASP A 71 5.39 -5.81 -9.36
N GLY A 72 5.39 -6.95 -10.04
CA GLY A 72 5.66 -7.06 -11.48
C GLY A 72 7.14 -7.04 -11.84
N SER A 73 8.05 -7.04 -10.86
CA SER A 73 9.49 -7.12 -11.12
C SER A 73 9.85 -8.42 -11.83
N ASN A 74 10.77 -8.32 -12.78
CA ASN A 74 11.38 -9.49 -13.41
C ASN A 74 12.72 -9.78 -12.72
N SER A 75 12.85 -10.94 -12.08
CA SER A 75 14.08 -11.41 -11.46
C SER A 75 14.19 -12.92 -11.63
N SER A 76 15.36 -13.39 -12.05
CA SER A 76 15.67 -14.82 -12.15
C SER A 76 16.28 -15.39 -10.86
N PHE A 77 16.47 -14.56 -9.83
CA PHE A 77 17.02 -15.03 -8.56
C PHE A 77 16.02 -15.94 -7.85
N THR A 78 16.50 -17.10 -7.41
CA THR A 78 15.72 -18.04 -6.61
C THR A 78 16.52 -18.49 -5.41
N TYR A 79 15.85 -18.63 -4.26
CA TYR A 79 16.49 -19.08 -3.04
C TYR A 79 15.65 -20.14 -2.31
N TRP A 80 15.07 -21.06 -3.08
CA TRP A 80 14.24 -22.14 -2.54
C TRP A 80 15.00 -23.07 -1.59
N ILE A 81 14.29 -23.63 -0.62
CA ILE A 81 14.73 -24.80 0.12
C ILE A 81 14.94 -25.95 -0.87
N LYS A 82 15.90 -26.84 -0.56
CA LYS A 82 16.10 -28.05 -1.36
C LYS A 82 14.77 -28.80 -1.51
N GLU A 83 14.48 -29.29 -2.72
CA GLU A 83 13.23 -29.99 -3.07
C GLU A 83 11.97 -29.10 -3.08
N LYS A 84 12.11 -27.78 -2.90
CA LYS A 84 11.05 -26.79 -3.12
C LYS A 84 11.27 -26.02 -4.43
N PRO A 85 10.20 -25.44 -5.02
CA PRO A 85 8.79 -25.62 -4.64
C PRO A 85 8.26 -27.01 -5.02
N ASN A 86 7.53 -27.67 -4.12
CA ASN A 86 7.02 -29.04 -4.32
C ASN A 86 5.52 -29.11 -4.62
N ASN A 87 4.79 -28.01 -4.46
CA ASN A 87 3.35 -27.90 -4.65
C ASN A 87 2.56 -29.01 -3.94
N PHE A 88 2.83 -29.22 -2.64
CA PHE A 88 2.14 -30.26 -1.88
C PHE A 88 0.61 -30.10 -1.99
N GLU A 89 -0.10 -31.20 -2.27
CA GLU A 89 -1.55 -31.23 -2.54
C GLU A 89 -2.04 -30.33 -3.70
N GLY A 90 -1.14 -29.73 -4.48
CA GLY A 90 -1.49 -28.90 -5.62
C GLY A 90 -2.03 -27.51 -5.26
N ASN A 91 -1.83 -27.02 -4.02
CA ASN A 91 -2.43 -25.78 -3.52
C ASN A 91 -1.44 -24.81 -2.85
N GLN A 92 -0.13 -25.00 -3.06
CA GLN A 92 0.92 -24.19 -2.44
C GLN A 92 1.40 -23.10 -3.38
N ASP A 93 0.60 -22.05 -3.55
CA ASP A 93 0.80 -21.05 -4.60
C ASP A 93 1.51 -19.77 -4.13
N CYS A 94 1.96 -19.70 -2.88
CA CYS A 94 2.57 -18.51 -2.31
C CYS A 94 3.88 -18.84 -1.59
N ALA A 95 4.90 -17.98 -1.72
CA ALA A 95 6.20 -18.22 -1.11
C ALA A 95 6.37 -17.51 0.24
N SER A 96 6.99 -18.21 1.18
CA SER A 96 7.37 -17.69 2.50
C SER A 96 8.86 -17.89 2.75
N THR A 97 9.49 -16.93 3.43
CA THR A 97 10.89 -17.05 3.88
C THR A 97 10.98 -17.86 5.16
N ARG A 98 11.84 -18.89 5.19
CA ARG A 98 12.05 -19.78 6.35
C ARG A 98 13.41 -19.53 7.00
N LEU A 99 13.42 -18.98 8.21
CA LEU A 99 14.69 -18.64 8.88
C LEU A 99 15.46 -19.83 9.44
N ASN A 100 14.76 -20.88 9.86
CA ASN A 100 15.39 -22.16 10.23
C ASN A 100 16.15 -22.80 9.05
N ASN A 101 15.98 -22.30 7.82
CA ASN A 101 16.67 -22.72 6.60
C ASN A 101 17.56 -21.63 5.99
N LEU A 102 18.10 -20.72 6.83
CA LEU A 102 18.97 -19.61 6.40
C LEU A 102 18.26 -18.60 5.48
N GLY A 103 16.96 -18.41 5.68
CA GLY A 103 16.15 -17.50 4.87
C GLY A 103 15.83 -18.02 3.48
N ARG A 104 15.93 -19.33 3.26
CA ARG A 104 15.45 -19.96 2.03
C ARG A 104 13.93 -19.99 1.97
N TRP A 105 13.40 -20.09 0.76
CA TRP A 105 11.97 -19.97 0.52
C TRP A 105 11.28 -21.32 0.48
N ASP A 106 10.03 -21.33 0.89
CA ASP A 106 9.13 -22.47 0.88
C ASP A 106 7.82 -22.07 0.22
N ASP A 107 7.24 -22.95 -0.58
CA ASP A 107 5.90 -22.76 -1.14
C ASP A 107 4.85 -23.28 -0.16
N MET A 108 3.81 -22.47 0.06
CA MET A 108 2.79 -22.67 1.08
C MET A 108 1.42 -22.23 0.54
N GLN A 109 0.36 -22.73 1.18
CA GLN A 109 -1.00 -22.36 0.84
C GLN A 109 -1.27 -20.89 1.16
N CYS A 110 -1.70 -20.12 0.16
CA CYS A 110 -1.88 -18.67 0.25
C CYS A 110 -2.87 -18.20 1.33
N TYR A 111 -3.79 -19.07 1.75
CA TYR A 111 -4.81 -18.78 2.77
C TYR A 111 -4.30 -18.97 4.20
N ILE A 112 -3.06 -19.42 4.40
CA ILE A 112 -2.47 -19.50 5.74
C ILE A 112 -2.20 -18.09 6.25
N ASN A 113 -2.57 -17.84 7.51
CA ASN A 113 -2.23 -16.59 8.17
C ASN A 113 -0.78 -16.62 8.63
N SER A 114 0.04 -15.72 8.11
CA SER A 114 1.46 -15.59 8.45
C SER A 114 1.85 -14.12 8.58
N PRO A 115 2.86 -13.78 9.41
CA PRO A 115 3.57 -12.51 9.28
C PRO A 115 4.12 -12.33 7.87
N PHE A 116 4.57 -11.13 7.53
CA PHE A 116 4.97 -10.83 6.17
C PHE A 116 6.00 -9.71 6.08
N PHE A 117 6.67 -9.65 4.93
CA PHE A 117 7.67 -8.63 4.64
C PHE A 117 7.14 -7.70 3.56
N CYS A 118 7.17 -6.38 3.82
CA CYS A 118 6.98 -5.36 2.80
C CYS A 118 8.33 -4.83 2.34
N TYR A 119 8.40 -4.22 1.16
CA TYR A 119 9.55 -3.41 0.75
C TYR A 119 9.14 -2.03 0.26
N GLY A 120 10.14 -1.15 0.23
CA GLY A 120 10.01 0.20 -0.28
C GLY A 120 9.91 1.25 0.83
N VAL A 121 9.51 2.45 0.42
CA VAL A 121 9.38 3.59 1.34
C VAL A 121 8.03 3.50 2.04
N LEU A 122 8.02 3.71 3.36
CA LEU A 122 6.78 3.82 4.12
C LEU A 122 5.96 4.99 3.56
N VAL A 123 4.82 4.67 2.95
CA VAL A 123 3.84 5.63 2.44
C VAL A 123 3.17 6.25 3.66
N LYS A 124 3.73 7.36 4.14
CA LYS A 124 3.11 8.14 5.19
C LYS A 124 1.78 8.67 4.67
N LYS A 125 0.68 8.02 5.05
CA LYS A 125 -0.66 8.57 4.84
C LYS A 125 -0.82 9.84 5.68
N THR A 126 -0.45 10.99 5.13
CA THR A 126 -0.73 12.27 5.77
C THR A 126 -2.22 12.55 5.57
N GLN A 127 -3.04 12.26 6.58
CA GLN A 127 -4.38 12.83 6.64
C GLN A 127 -4.24 14.33 6.91
N GLN A 128 -4.35 15.12 5.86
CA GLN A 128 -4.34 16.57 5.97
C GLN A 128 -5.79 17.06 5.99
N VAL A 129 -6.14 17.79 7.05
CA VAL A 129 -7.44 18.45 7.14
C VAL A 129 -7.30 19.83 6.51
N VAL A 130 -7.93 20.02 5.36
CA VAL A 130 -7.94 21.31 4.65
C VAL A 130 -9.27 21.99 4.92
N ARG A 131 -9.23 23.29 5.29
CA ARG A 131 -10.44 24.13 5.36
C ARG A 131 -10.77 24.62 3.96
N VAL A 132 -11.98 24.31 3.48
CA VAL A 132 -12.46 24.77 2.18
C VAL A 132 -13.51 25.84 2.41
N LYS A 133 -13.34 27.00 1.77
CA LYS A 133 -14.38 28.03 1.70
C LYS A 133 -15.20 27.81 0.45
N LEU A 134 -16.52 27.75 0.61
CA LEU A 134 -17.47 27.59 -0.49
C LEU A 134 -18.30 28.86 -0.64
N THR A 135 -18.38 29.39 -1.85
CA THR A 135 -19.26 30.50 -2.19
C THR A 135 -20.48 29.96 -2.91
N ARG A 136 -21.66 30.10 -2.31
CA ARG A 136 -22.92 29.68 -2.94
C ARG A 136 -23.40 30.76 -3.91
N LYS A 137 -23.74 30.37 -5.14
CA LYS A 137 -24.43 31.26 -6.09
C LYS A 137 -25.94 31.29 -5.86
N ASP A 138 -26.49 30.18 -5.36
CA ASP A 138 -27.90 30.03 -5.00
C ASP A 138 -28.02 29.82 -3.48
N GLN A 139 -28.88 30.60 -2.83
CA GLN A 139 -29.08 30.55 -1.37
C GLN A 139 -29.92 29.35 -0.93
N ASP A 140 -30.76 28.81 -1.81
CA ASP A 140 -31.66 27.69 -1.52
C ASP A 140 -30.99 26.31 -1.68
N MET A 141 -29.71 26.28 -2.08
CA MET A 141 -28.96 25.04 -2.21
C MET A 141 -28.70 24.38 -0.83
N ASP A 142 -29.25 23.18 -0.65
CA ASP A 142 -29.09 22.37 0.56
C ASP A 142 -27.74 21.62 0.58
N LEU A 143 -26.78 22.12 1.35
CA LEU A 143 -25.48 21.45 1.51
C LEU A 143 -25.53 20.18 2.37
N THR A 144 -26.67 19.83 2.95
CA THR A 144 -26.83 18.57 3.69
C THR A 144 -27.20 17.40 2.77
N ASP A 145 -27.64 17.69 1.54
CA ASP A 145 -27.95 16.68 0.53
C ASP A 145 -26.67 15.87 0.17
N PRO A 146 -26.69 14.54 0.30
CA PRO A 146 -25.57 13.68 -0.07
C PRO A 146 -25.11 13.83 -1.52
N ALA A 147 -26.02 14.08 -2.46
CA ALA A 147 -25.71 14.27 -3.87
C ALA A 147 -24.94 15.59 -4.09
N ILE A 148 -25.34 16.67 -3.40
CA ILE A 148 -24.64 17.95 -3.43
C ILE A 148 -23.26 17.80 -2.79
N GLN A 149 -23.15 17.10 -1.67
CA GLN A 149 -21.89 16.81 -1.00
C GLN A 149 -20.90 16.04 -1.89
N GLU A 150 -21.37 15.02 -2.60
CA GLU A 150 -20.51 14.26 -3.52
C GLU A 150 -20.11 15.09 -4.74
N ALA A 151 -21.03 15.89 -5.30
CA ALA A 151 -20.71 16.79 -6.41
C ALA A 151 -19.59 17.79 -6.04
N ILE A 152 -19.63 18.35 -4.82
CA ILE A 152 -18.57 19.23 -4.31
C ILE A 152 -17.25 18.46 -4.15
N LEU A 153 -17.27 17.23 -3.60
CA LEU A 153 -16.05 16.41 -3.51
C LEU A 153 -15.46 16.12 -4.89
N GLN A 154 -16.30 15.83 -5.90
CA GLN A 154 -15.85 15.62 -7.27
C GLN A 154 -15.21 16.88 -7.86
N GLN A 155 -15.77 18.06 -7.59
CA GLN A 155 -15.18 19.33 -8.02
C GLN A 155 -13.81 19.55 -7.36
N ILE A 156 -13.68 19.30 -6.05
CA ILE A 156 -12.39 19.41 -5.35
C ILE A 156 -11.38 18.40 -5.92
N ARG A 157 -11.77 17.13 -6.17
CA ARG A 157 -10.88 16.13 -6.79
C ARG A 157 -10.33 16.63 -8.13
N LYS A 158 -11.17 17.21 -8.97
CA LYS A 158 -10.77 17.78 -10.27
C LYS A 158 -9.73 18.90 -10.11
N GLU A 159 -9.97 19.83 -9.19
CA GLU A 159 -9.06 20.94 -8.90
C GLU A 159 -7.69 20.46 -8.37
N LEU A 160 -7.69 19.48 -7.46
CA LEU A 160 -6.44 18.92 -6.93
C LEU A 160 -5.63 18.22 -8.04
N ARG A 161 -6.31 17.52 -8.96
CA ARG A 161 -5.68 16.90 -10.13
C ARG A 161 -5.05 17.94 -11.05
N GLU A 162 -5.74 19.04 -11.33
CA GLU A 162 -5.21 20.14 -12.14
C GLU A 162 -3.99 20.82 -11.49
N LYS A 163 -3.89 20.76 -10.16
CA LYS A 163 -2.73 21.23 -9.38
C LYS A 163 -1.61 20.19 -9.22
N GLY A 164 -1.71 19.05 -9.91
CA GLY A 164 -0.66 18.02 -9.94
C GLY A 164 -0.66 17.08 -8.73
N MET A 165 -1.74 17.03 -7.94
CA MET A 165 -1.90 15.96 -6.95
C MET A 165 -2.27 14.63 -7.62
N SER A 166 -1.80 13.54 -7.03
CA SER A 166 -2.00 12.17 -7.52
C SER A 166 -3.47 11.74 -7.48
N ASP A 167 -3.87 10.86 -8.41
CA ASP A 167 -5.26 10.36 -8.54
C ASP A 167 -5.68 9.43 -7.38
N ASP A 168 -4.74 8.94 -6.58
CA ASP A 168 -4.98 8.09 -5.40
C ASP A 168 -5.45 8.87 -4.15
N VAL A 169 -5.59 10.20 -4.26
CA VAL A 169 -6.05 11.06 -3.16
C VAL A 169 -7.51 10.77 -2.80
N LYS A 170 -7.71 10.11 -1.67
CA LYS A 170 -9.05 9.82 -1.11
C LYS A 170 -9.58 11.02 -0.32
N LEU A 171 -10.52 11.77 -0.91
CA LEU A 171 -11.25 12.85 -0.22
C LEU A 171 -12.49 12.33 0.52
N ARG A 172 -12.69 12.82 1.75
CA ARG A 172 -13.87 12.56 2.59
C ARG A 172 -14.19 13.81 3.42
N TRP A 173 -15.48 14.05 3.67
CA TRP A 173 -15.90 15.08 4.60
C TRP A 173 -15.55 14.70 6.04
N LYS A 174 -15.02 15.66 6.79
CA LYS A 174 -14.82 15.53 8.23
C LYS A 174 -16.03 16.12 8.95
N LYS A 175 -16.78 15.28 9.67
CA LYS A 175 -17.83 15.75 10.59
C LYS A 175 -17.16 16.40 11.81
N GLN A 176 -17.68 17.55 12.21
CA GLN A 176 -17.28 18.23 13.45
C GLN A 176 -17.99 17.59 14.67
N PRO A 177 -17.59 17.93 15.91
CA PRO A 177 -18.23 17.39 17.12
C PRO A 177 -19.74 17.62 17.20
N ASP A 178 -20.25 18.66 16.53
CA ASP A 178 -21.68 18.97 16.42
C ASP A 178 -22.42 18.15 15.34
N GLY A 179 -21.73 17.21 14.68
CA GLY A 179 -22.24 16.36 13.62
C GLY A 179 -22.33 17.03 12.24
N LYS A 180 -22.06 18.34 12.13
CA LYS A 180 -22.14 19.10 10.87
C LYS A 180 -20.81 19.07 10.11
N ILE A 181 -20.91 19.19 8.78
CA ILE A 181 -19.76 19.31 7.88
C ILE A 181 -19.49 20.77 7.54
N PHE A 182 -20.56 21.53 7.26
CA PHE A 182 -20.47 22.93 6.83
C PHE A 182 -20.96 23.86 7.92
N HIS A 183 -20.18 24.91 8.18
CA HIS A 183 -20.51 26.01 9.06
C HIS A 183 -20.57 27.30 8.24
N LYS A 184 -21.61 28.09 8.42
CA LYS A 184 -21.66 29.43 7.83
C LYS A 184 -20.61 30.28 8.54
N GLU A 185 -19.78 30.99 7.79
CA GLU A 185 -18.82 31.93 8.36
C GLU A 185 -19.62 33.09 8.98
N GLU A 186 -19.55 33.24 10.30
CA GLU A 186 -20.16 34.36 11.00
C GLU A 186 -19.36 35.62 10.64
N LYS A 187 -20.04 36.66 10.15
CA LYS A 187 -19.39 37.96 9.97
C LYS A 187 -19.15 38.53 11.36
N GLU A 188 -17.89 38.72 11.74
CA GLU A 188 -17.53 39.54 12.90
C GLU A 188 -18.20 40.91 12.71
N LYS A 189 -19.11 41.24 13.64
CA LYS A 189 -19.70 42.58 13.69
C LYS A 189 -18.60 43.52 14.16
N MET A 190 -18.06 44.32 13.25
CA MET A 190 -17.32 45.54 13.59
C MET A 190 -18.26 46.59 14.17
#